data_AF-A0A094H974-F1
#
_entry.id   AF-A0A094H974-F1
#
_cell.length_a   1.000
_cell.length_b   1.000
_cell.length_c   1.000
_cell.angle_alpha   90.00
_cell.angle_beta   90.00
_cell.angle_gamma   90.00
#
_symmetry.space_group_name_H-M   'P 1'
#
loop_
_entity.id
_entity.type
_entity.pdbx_description
1 polymer ?
#
loop_
_entity_poly.entity_id
_entity_poly.type
_entity_poly.pdbx_seq_one_letter_code
_entity_poly.pdbx_strand_id
1 'polypeptide(L)'
;MNVQPPEAYATYKTYSAQLLAWDSSFSAFMSLKSHALTALQIRGAALLKIHHTTATIMGRCVPDPTDPRSIVTAANDPLIFSQSTNDFQTVVSLSQSLVAAAEQDIQRGNGRLAGGLTFSTDMGVVAPLYYVCIKCTDVPLREQAIELLGRCPRREGMWDSVLGVRMIREFWGMEEVHRQLRQGMVKLVLEDDGRWEWSWRDLHNGGEGGGVGYGVKEMLESQI
;
A
#
# COMPACT_ATOMS: atom_id res chain seq x y z
N MET A 1 19.83 -17.65 14.88
CA MET A 1 19.57 -16.43 14.09
C MET A 1 20.74 -16.24 13.15
N ASN A 2 20.52 -16.34 11.84
CA ASN A 2 21.57 -15.98 10.88
C ASN A 2 21.68 -14.45 10.89
N VAL A 3 22.76 -13.95 11.48
CA VAL A 3 23.08 -12.52 11.50
C VAL A 3 23.25 -12.07 10.05
N GLN A 4 22.59 -10.98 9.67
CA GLN A 4 22.74 -10.41 8.32
C GLN A 4 24.23 -10.13 8.03
N PRO A 5 24.71 -10.35 6.80
CA PRO A 5 26.11 -10.10 6.45
C PRO A 5 26.49 -8.63 6.75
N PRO A 6 27.70 -8.34 7.28
CA PRO A 6 28.16 -6.97 7.50
C PRO A 6 28.06 -6.08 6.25
N GLU A 7 28.27 -6.66 5.07
CA GLU A 7 28.13 -6.00 3.77
C GLU A 7 26.70 -5.50 3.50
N ALA A 8 25.67 -6.22 3.96
CA ALA A 8 24.28 -5.80 3.82
C ALA A 8 24.01 -4.52 4.62
N TYR A 9 24.57 -4.41 5.83
CA TYR A 9 24.44 -3.21 6.66
C TYR A 9 25.18 -2.00 6.07
N ALA A 10 26.40 -2.20 5.57
CA ALA A 10 27.15 -1.15 4.91
C ALA A 10 26.41 -0.62 3.66
N THR A 11 25.86 -1.55 2.87
CA THR A 11 25.04 -1.25 1.69
C THR A 11 23.78 -0.48 2.07
N TYR A 12 23.04 -0.94 3.08
CA TYR A 12 21.84 -0.25 3.58
C TYR A 12 22.12 1.18 4.04
N LYS A 13 23.18 1.38 4.85
CA LYS A 13 23.59 2.70 5.33
C LYS A 13 23.93 3.65 4.17
N THR A 14 24.64 3.13 3.18
CA THR A 14 25.04 3.90 1.98
C THR A 14 23.82 4.33 1.19
N TYR A 15 22.91 3.42 0.84
CA TYR A 15 21.73 3.76 0.05
C TYR A 15 20.71 4.60 0.80
N SER A 16 20.57 4.42 2.12
CA SER A 16 19.71 5.27 2.94
C SER A 16 20.20 6.73 2.93
N ALA A 17 21.51 6.95 3.05
CA ALA A 17 22.09 8.29 2.94
C ALA A 17 21.90 8.91 1.55
N GLN A 18 22.08 8.12 0.48
CA GLN A 18 21.85 8.58 -0.90
C GLN A 18 20.38 8.92 -1.16
N LEU A 19 19.44 8.13 -0.63
CA LEU A 19 18.00 8.37 -0.77
C LEU A 19 17.58 9.69 -0.12
N LEU A 20 18.14 10.02 1.06
CA LEU A 20 17.91 11.29 1.73
C LEU A 20 18.50 12.47 0.95
N ALA A 21 19.75 12.34 0.49
CA ALA A 21 20.42 13.37 -0.30
C ALA A 21 19.68 13.65 -1.62
N TRP A 22 19.13 12.61 -2.26
CA TRP A 22 18.37 12.72 -3.50
C TRP A 22 17.21 13.71 -3.37
N ASP A 23 16.47 13.69 -2.25
CA ASP A 23 15.28 14.54 -2.10
C ASP A 23 15.63 16.04 -2.07
N SER A 24 16.73 16.35 -1.40
CA SER A 24 17.26 17.71 -1.31
C SER A 24 17.72 18.20 -2.69
N SER A 25 18.46 17.36 -3.40
CA SER A 25 18.93 17.67 -4.77
C SER A 25 17.77 17.79 -5.76
N PHE A 26 16.79 16.88 -5.70
CA PHE A 26 15.61 16.89 -6.57
C PHE A 26 14.77 18.14 -6.33
N SER A 27 14.53 18.50 -5.07
CA SER A 27 13.76 19.70 -4.71
C SER A 27 14.45 20.97 -5.21
N ALA A 28 15.77 21.08 -5.05
CA ALA A 28 16.55 22.19 -5.59
C ALA A 28 16.51 22.24 -7.13
N PHE A 29 16.62 21.09 -7.80
CA PHE A 29 16.49 21.01 -9.25
C PHE A 29 15.11 21.48 -9.73
N MET A 30 14.04 21.00 -9.10
CA MET A 30 12.67 21.35 -9.48
C MET A 30 12.37 22.83 -9.24
N SER A 31 12.87 23.43 -8.15
CA SER A 31 12.69 24.87 -7.92
C SER A 31 13.39 25.72 -8.97
N LEU A 32 14.58 25.30 -9.41
CA LEU A 32 15.40 26.05 -10.37
C LEU A 32 15.00 25.84 -11.83
N LYS A 33 14.51 24.65 -12.20
CA LYS A 33 14.39 24.24 -13.61
C LYS A 33 12.98 23.88 -14.07
N SER A 34 12.00 23.75 -13.17
CA SER A 34 10.63 23.33 -13.53
C SER A 34 10.01 24.15 -14.67
N HIS A 35 10.22 25.47 -14.70
CA HIS A 35 9.70 26.35 -15.75
C HIS A 35 10.28 26.07 -17.16
N ALA A 36 11.45 25.43 -17.25
CA ALA A 36 12.12 25.12 -18.51
C ALA A 36 11.83 23.67 -18.98
N LEU A 37 11.08 22.89 -18.20
CA LEU A 37 10.78 21.50 -18.52
C LEU A 37 9.52 21.40 -19.38
N THR A 38 9.55 20.45 -20.32
CA THR A 38 8.37 20.05 -21.08
C THR A 38 7.36 19.33 -20.19
N ALA A 39 6.10 19.24 -20.62
CA ALA A 39 5.07 18.49 -19.91
C ALA A 39 5.47 17.01 -19.67
N LEU A 40 6.15 16.37 -20.63
CA LEU A 40 6.65 15.01 -20.47
C LEU A 40 7.71 14.90 -19.38
N GLN A 41 8.66 15.86 -19.34
CA GLN A 41 9.70 15.90 -18.29
C GLN A 41 9.11 16.18 -16.91
N ILE A 42 8.10 17.04 -16.80
CA ILE A 42 7.37 17.27 -15.54
C ILE A 42 6.66 16.00 -15.06
N ARG A 43 6.01 15.26 -15.96
CA ARG A 43 5.40 13.96 -15.63
C ARG A 43 6.46 12.94 -15.18
N GLY A 44 7.61 12.90 -15.85
CA GLY A 44 8.75 12.08 -15.44
C GLY A 44 9.28 12.45 -14.04
N ALA A 45 9.40 13.74 -13.74
CA ALA A 45 9.80 14.22 -12.42
C ALA A 45 8.79 13.81 -11.33
N ALA A 46 7.48 13.91 -11.61
CA ALA A 46 6.45 13.42 -10.70
C ALA A 46 6.57 11.92 -10.44
N LEU A 47 6.82 11.11 -11.48
CA LEU A 47 7.03 9.67 -11.34
C LEU A 47 8.27 9.34 -10.50
N LEU A 48 9.38 10.06 -10.70
CA LEU A 48 10.57 9.92 -9.86
C LEU A 48 10.26 10.22 -8.38
N LYS A 49 9.51 11.30 -8.11
CA LYS A 49 9.11 11.66 -6.75
C LYS A 49 8.21 10.58 -6.12
N ILE A 50 7.27 10.00 -6.87
CA ILE A 50 6.44 8.87 -6.41
C ILE A 50 7.32 7.70 -5.95
N HIS A 51 8.28 7.27 -6.78
CA HIS A 51 9.14 6.14 -6.44
C HIS A 51 10.09 6.44 -5.28
N HIS A 52 10.68 7.64 -5.25
CA HIS A 52 11.51 8.09 -4.13
C HIS A 52 10.74 8.07 -2.81
N THR A 53 9.54 8.65 -2.79
CA THR A 53 8.69 8.68 -1.60
C THR A 53 8.32 7.27 -1.17
N THR A 54 7.93 6.40 -2.11
CA THR A 54 7.62 4.99 -1.82
C THR A 54 8.82 4.25 -1.21
N ALA A 55 10.01 4.40 -1.80
CA ALA A 55 11.24 3.79 -1.29
C ALA A 55 11.63 4.34 0.09
N THR A 56 11.37 5.62 0.36
CA THR A 56 11.60 6.25 1.66
C THR A 56 10.72 5.63 2.74
N ILE A 57 9.42 5.42 2.44
CA ILE A 57 8.50 4.73 3.36
C ILE A 57 8.99 3.30 3.62
N MET A 58 9.37 2.55 2.58
CA MET A 58 9.90 1.19 2.73
C MET A 58 11.17 1.16 3.59
N GLY A 59 12.08 2.12 3.42
CA GLY A 59 13.30 2.25 4.22
C GLY A 59 13.01 2.49 5.70
N ARG A 60 12.00 3.31 6.04
CA ARG A 60 11.59 3.53 7.44
C ARG A 60 11.03 2.27 8.11
N CYS A 61 10.55 1.31 7.33
CA CYS A 61 10.01 0.04 7.86
C CYS A 61 11.11 -0.98 8.17
N VAL A 62 12.36 -0.71 7.82
CA VAL A 62 13.47 -1.61 8.13
C VAL A 62 13.84 -1.46 9.61
N PRO A 63 13.66 -2.50 10.44
CA PRO A 63 14.02 -2.43 11.85
C PRO A 63 15.51 -2.22 12.04
N ASP A 64 15.85 -1.50 13.11
CA ASP A 64 17.23 -1.42 13.60
C ASP A 64 17.71 -2.81 14.07
N PRO A 65 19.01 -3.14 13.97
CA PRO A 65 19.54 -4.41 14.48
C PRO A 65 19.30 -4.66 15.97
N THR A 66 19.01 -3.61 16.73
CA THR A 66 18.66 -3.67 18.16
C THR A 66 17.16 -3.82 18.42
N ASP A 67 16.30 -3.80 17.39
CA ASP A 67 14.87 -4.04 17.53
C ASP A 67 14.64 -5.50 17.99
N PRO A 68 14.01 -5.74 19.16
CA PRO A 68 13.81 -7.08 19.69
C PRO A 68 12.69 -7.86 18.96
N ARG A 69 11.93 -7.22 18.06
CA ARG A 69 10.79 -7.83 17.37
C ARG A 69 11.25 -8.65 16.17
N SER A 70 10.39 -9.58 15.73
CA SER A 70 10.61 -10.29 14.47
C SER A 70 10.56 -9.31 13.28
N ILE A 71 11.28 -9.61 12.20
CA ILE A 71 11.25 -8.80 10.95
C ILE A 71 9.83 -8.62 10.42
N VAL A 72 9.01 -9.67 10.49
CA VAL A 72 7.60 -9.64 10.05
C VAL A 72 6.79 -8.67 10.89
N THR A 73 7.01 -8.65 12.20
CA THR A 73 6.33 -7.72 13.10
C THR A 73 6.78 -6.28 12.90
N ALA A 74 8.09 -6.04 12.85
CA ALA A 74 8.63 -4.69 12.77
C ALA A 74 8.34 -4.01 11.41
N ALA A 75 8.47 -4.75 10.30
CA ALA A 75 8.18 -4.23 8.96
C ALA A 75 6.67 -4.03 8.68
N ASN A 76 5.81 -4.43 9.61
CA ASN A 76 4.36 -4.24 9.56
C ASN A 76 3.85 -3.40 10.74
N ASP A 77 4.71 -2.58 11.36
CA ASP A 77 4.31 -1.72 12.47
C ASP A 77 3.38 -0.59 12.00
N PRO A 78 2.11 -0.54 12.47
CA PRO A 78 1.14 0.47 12.04
C PRO A 78 1.57 1.89 12.43
N LEU A 79 2.42 2.07 13.44
CA LEU A 79 2.91 3.38 13.84
C LEU A 79 3.81 4.02 12.77
N ILE A 80 4.65 3.21 12.10
CA ILE A 80 5.53 3.70 11.03
C ILE A 80 4.69 4.20 9.85
N PHE A 81 3.61 3.48 9.54
CA PHE A 81 2.73 3.83 8.43
C PHE A 81 1.82 5.02 8.75
N SER A 82 1.32 5.15 9.98
CA SER A 82 0.54 6.32 10.39
C SER A 82 1.38 7.61 10.40
N GLN A 83 2.67 7.53 10.72
CA GLN A 83 3.60 8.65 10.58
C GLN A 83 3.90 9.01 9.13
N SER A 84 3.65 8.10 8.20
CA SER A 84 3.92 8.28 6.76
C SER A 84 2.69 8.71 5.95
N THR A 85 1.57 9.10 6.60
CA THR A 85 0.33 9.49 5.90
C THR A 85 0.54 10.61 4.88
N ASN A 86 1.35 11.63 5.20
CA ASN A 86 1.64 12.73 4.26
C ASN A 86 2.44 12.25 3.02
N ASP A 87 3.32 11.27 3.22
CA ASP A 87 4.10 10.67 2.13
C ASP A 87 3.19 9.82 1.23
N PHE A 88 2.28 9.03 1.82
CA PHE A 88 1.24 8.33 1.06
C PHE A 88 0.35 9.30 0.29
N GLN A 89 -0.06 10.42 0.88
CA GLN A 89 -0.87 11.43 0.22
C GLN A 89 -0.12 12.01 -0.99
N THR A 90 1.18 12.25 -0.86
CA THR A 90 2.03 12.71 -1.96
C THR A 90 2.03 11.69 -3.12
N VAL A 91 2.17 10.40 -2.81
CA VAL A 91 2.12 9.32 -3.82
C VAL A 91 0.77 9.30 -4.54
N VAL A 92 -0.35 9.37 -3.80
CA VAL A 92 -1.70 9.33 -4.38
C VAL A 92 -1.97 10.57 -5.24
N SER A 93 -1.67 11.77 -4.76
CA SER A 93 -1.93 13.02 -5.48
C SER A 93 -1.13 13.14 -6.79
N LEU A 94 0.15 12.75 -6.76
CA LEU A 94 0.97 12.72 -7.97
C LEU A 94 0.50 11.63 -8.94
N SER A 95 0.14 10.45 -8.43
CA SER A 95 -0.41 9.37 -9.25
C SER A 95 -1.70 9.81 -9.92
N GLN A 96 -2.64 10.41 -9.20
CA GLN A 96 -3.89 10.96 -9.75
C GLN A 96 -3.63 11.91 -10.91
N SER A 97 -2.65 12.80 -10.78
CA SER A 97 -2.26 13.73 -11.84
C SER A 97 -1.71 13.01 -13.08
N LEU A 98 -0.91 11.96 -12.89
CA LEU A 98 -0.38 11.15 -13.99
C LEU A 98 -1.45 10.31 -14.69
N VAL A 99 -2.36 9.69 -13.93
CA VAL A 99 -3.49 8.92 -14.46
C VAL A 99 -4.40 9.82 -15.29
N ALA A 100 -4.81 10.97 -14.75
CA ALA A 100 -5.64 11.93 -15.46
C ALA A 100 -4.98 12.43 -16.75
N ALA A 101 -3.67 12.69 -16.72
CA ALA A 101 -2.93 13.10 -17.89
C ALA A 101 -2.88 11.99 -18.97
N ALA A 102 -2.70 10.73 -18.57
CA ALA A 102 -2.72 9.59 -19.49
C ALA A 102 -4.10 9.38 -20.12
N GLU A 103 -5.17 9.50 -19.35
CA GLU A 103 -6.56 9.42 -19.85
C GLU A 103 -6.85 10.53 -20.87
N GLN A 104 -6.39 11.77 -20.61
CA GLN A 104 -6.52 12.89 -21.55
C GLN A 104 -5.75 12.65 -22.85
N ASP A 105 -4.54 12.09 -22.77
CA ASP A 105 -3.76 11.76 -23.97
C ASP A 105 -4.49 10.71 -24.82
N ILE A 106 -5.13 9.71 -24.19
CA ILE A 106 -5.95 8.71 -24.88
C ILE A 106 -7.15 9.36 -25.57
N GLN A 107 -7.87 10.23 -24.86
CA GLN A 107 -9.03 10.96 -25.43
C GLN A 107 -8.65 11.82 -26.64
N ARG A 108 -7.44 12.36 -26.66
CA ARG A 108 -6.90 13.16 -27.78
C ARG A 108 -6.34 12.32 -28.93
N GLY A 109 -6.38 10.99 -28.83
CA GLY A 109 -5.79 10.08 -29.83
C GLY A 109 -4.26 10.00 -29.79
N ASN A 110 -3.63 10.61 -28.79
CA ASN A 110 -2.17 10.59 -28.59
C ASN A 110 -1.71 9.44 -27.68
N GLY A 111 -2.65 8.73 -27.05
CA GLY A 111 -2.41 7.59 -26.18
C GLY A 111 -2.85 6.26 -26.80
N ARG A 112 -2.33 5.15 -26.26
CA ARG A 112 -2.84 3.80 -26.58
C ARG A 112 -4.16 3.58 -25.85
N LEU A 113 -5.20 3.11 -26.56
CA LEU A 113 -6.53 2.83 -26.00
C LEU A 113 -6.44 2.00 -24.71
N ALA A 114 -7.12 2.46 -23.66
CA ALA A 114 -7.23 1.82 -22.34
C ALA A 114 -7.89 0.42 -22.35
N GLY A 115 -8.12 -0.19 -23.51
CA GLY A 115 -8.73 -1.50 -23.68
C GLY A 115 -7.74 -2.64 -23.95
N GLY A 116 -6.45 -2.34 -24.15
CA GLY A 116 -5.41 -3.37 -24.25
C GLY A 116 -4.67 -3.50 -22.92
N LEU A 117 -4.60 -4.71 -22.37
CA LEU A 117 -3.64 -5.05 -21.31
C LEU A 117 -2.23 -4.69 -21.81
N THR A 118 -1.74 -3.50 -21.42
CA THR A 118 -0.42 -3.04 -21.85
C THR A 118 0.62 -3.57 -20.89
N PHE A 119 1.50 -4.44 -21.39
CA PHE A 119 2.70 -4.83 -20.66
C PHE A 119 3.80 -3.78 -20.85
N SER A 120 4.51 -3.50 -19.76
CA SER A 120 5.65 -2.59 -19.71
C SER A 120 6.74 -3.16 -18.82
N THR A 121 8.00 -3.05 -19.26
CA THR A 121 9.16 -3.31 -18.41
C THR A 121 9.49 -2.13 -17.49
N ASP A 122 9.04 -0.93 -17.86
CA ASP A 122 9.23 0.27 -17.06
C ASP A 122 8.29 0.27 -15.85
N MET A 123 8.81 0.76 -14.73
CA MET A 123 8.03 1.03 -13.52
C MET A 123 7.22 2.31 -13.68
N GLY A 124 5.93 2.22 -13.34
CA GLY A 124 5.00 3.34 -13.31
C GLY A 124 4.32 3.42 -11.95
N VAL A 125 3.02 3.70 -11.94
CA VAL A 125 2.26 3.98 -10.71
C VAL A 125 1.65 2.74 -10.08
N VAL A 126 1.67 1.58 -10.74
CA VAL A 126 0.97 0.37 -10.26
C VAL A 126 1.56 -0.12 -8.94
N ALA A 127 2.88 -0.29 -8.85
CA ALA A 127 3.52 -0.77 -7.62
C ALA A 127 3.40 0.22 -6.43
N PRO A 128 3.63 1.54 -6.61
CA PRO A 128 3.39 2.53 -5.57
C PRO A 128 1.94 2.55 -5.06
N LEU A 129 0.94 2.53 -5.96
CA LEU A 129 -0.47 2.53 -5.59
C LEU A 129 -0.85 1.23 -4.85
N TYR A 130 -0.34 0.08 -5.31
CA TYR A 130 -0.51 -1.18 -4.59
C TYR A 130 0.03 -1.06 -3.15
N TYR A 131 1.22 -0.49 -2.98
CA TYR A 131 1.85 -0.32 -1.67
C TYR A 131 1.03 0.59 -0.75
N VAL A 132 0.49 1.71 -1.26
CA VAL A 132 -0.45 2.57 -0.50
C VAL A 132 -1.64 1.74 -0.04
N CYS A 133 -2.25 0.96 -0.95
CA CYS A 133 -3.43 0.15 -0.64
C CYS A 133 -3.18 -0.88 0.47
N ILE A 134 -1.99 -1.47 0.58
CA ILE A 134 -1.73 -2.51 1.59
C ILE A 134 -1.08 -2.00 2.88
N LYS A 135 -0.47 -0.81 2.89
CA LYS A 135 0.29 -0.30 4.05
C LYS A 135 -0.26 0.96 4.71
N CYS A 136 -0.96 1.81 3.97
CA CYS A 136 -1.48 3.05 4.55
C CYS A 136 -2.54 2.71 5.63
N THR A 137 -2.58 3.48 6.72
CA THR A 137 -3.56 3.30 7.80
C THR A 137 -4.77 4.22 7.66
N ASP A 138 -4.69 5.22 6.79
CA ASP A 138 -5.79 6.13 6.47
C ASP A 138 -6.73 5.49 5.45
N VAL A 139 -7.94 5.14 5.88
CA VAL A 139 -8.93 4.42 5.05
C VAL A 139 -9.32 5.22 3.79
N PRO A 140 -9.71 6.51 3.88
CA PRO A 140 -10.06 7.30 2.70
C PRO A 140 -8.92 7.35 1.66
N LEU A 141 -7.67 7.45 2.10
CA LEU A 141 -6.53 7.50 1.20
C LEU A 141 -6.26 6.16 0.51
N ARG A 142 -6.44 5.03 1.20
CA ARG A 142 -6.37 3.69 0.60
C ARG A 142 -7.47 3.48 -0.45
N GLU A 143 -8.67 3.96 -0.19
CA GLU A 143 -9.80 3.89 -1.13
C GLU A 143 -9.52 4.70 -2.41
N GLN A 144 -8.98 5.91 -2.27
CA GLN A 144 -8.53 6.70 -3.43
C GLN A 144 -7.45 5.97 -4.24
N ALA A 145 -6.51 5.30 -3.56
CA ALA A 145 -5.44 4.57 -4.22
C ALA A 145 -5.96 3.37 -5.04
N ILE A 146 -6.93 2.60 -4.51
CA ILE A 146 -7.48 1.45 -5.25
C ILE A 146 -8.34 1.89 -6.45
N GLU A 147 -9.04 3.03 -6.34
CA GLU A 147 -9.76 3.62 -7.47
C GLU A 147 -8.79 4.03 -8.59
N LEU A 148 -7.69 4.70 -8.25
CA LEU A 148 -6.65 5.04 -9.23
C LEU A 148 -6.02 3.81 -9.88
N LEU A 149 -5.77 2.76 -9.10
CA LEU A 149 -5.24 1.50 -9.60
C LEU A 149 -6.19 0.85 -10.62
N GLY A 150 -7.49 0.88 -10.34
CA GLY A 150 -8.53 0.37 -11.25
C GLY A 150 -8.65 1.17 -12.56
N ARG A 151 -8.27 2.45 -12.56
CA ARG A 151 -8.23 3.32 -13.75
C ARG A 151 -6.97 3.14 -14.60
N CYS A 152 -6.01 2.36 -14.13
CA CYS A 152 -4.76 2.09 -14.82
C CYS A 152 -4.62 0.61 -15.20
N PRO A 153 -5.41 0.07 -16.16
CA PRO A 153 -5.36 -1.34 -16.57
C PRO A 153 -4.06 -1.67 -17.34
N ARG A 154 -2.95 -1.70 -16.62
CA ARG A 154 -1.57 -1.91 -17.09
C ARG A 154 -0.89 -3.00 -16.27
N ARG A 155 0.09 -3.66 -16.88
CA ARG A 155 1.05 -4.54 -16.21
C ARG A 155 2.47 -3.97 -16.31
N GLU A 156 3.10 -3.73 -15.17
CA GLU A 156 4.45 -3.19 -15.00
C GLU A 156 5.37 -4.30 -14.45
N GLY A 157 5.99 -5.06 -15.35
CA GLY A 157 6.75 -6.27 -15.00
C GLY A 157 5.87 -7.29 -14.26
N MET A 158 6.13 -7.47 -12.96
CA MET A 158 5.36 -8.37 -12.09
C MET A 158 4.05 -7.75 -11.56
N TRP A 159 3.89 -6.42 -11.67
CA TRP A 159 2.77 -5.70 -11.09
C TRP A 159 1.62 -5.62 -12.09
N ASP A 160 0.57 -6.41 -11.87
CA ASP A 160 -0.66 -6.36 -12.64
C ASP A 160 -1.74 -5.61 -11.86
N SER A 161 -2.21 -4.48 -12.41
CA SER A 161 -3.23 -3.63 -11.75
C SER A 161 -4.57 -4.33 -11.54
N VAL A 162 -5.06 -5.09 -12.52
CA VAL A 162 -6.37 -5.73 -12.48
C VAL A 162 -6.37 -6.85 -11.44
N LEU A 163 -5.33 -7.69 -11.47
CA LEU A 163 -5.13 -8.71 -10.44
C LEU A 163 -4.87 -8.06 -9.07
N GLY A 164 -4.10 -6.98 -9.03
CA GLY A 164 -3.78 -6.22 -7.83
C GLY A 164 -5.03 -5.73 -7.11
N VAL A 165 -5.97 -5.08 -7.82
CA VAL A 165 -7.26 -4.61 -7.24
C VAL A 165 -8.03 -5.76 -6.60
N ARG A 166 -8.09 -6.94 -7.24
CA ARG A 166 -8.77 -8.11 -6.67
C ARG A 166 -8.10 -8.57 -5.40
N MET A 167 -6.78 -8.79 -5.43
CA MET A 167 -6.02 -9.25 -4.27
C MET A 167 -6.09 -8.28 -3.09
N ILE A 168 -6.04 -6.97 -3.35
CA ILE A 168 -6.14 -5.93 -2.32
C ILE A 168 -7.49 -5.99 -1.60
N ARG A 169 -8.60 -6.18 -2.34
CA ARG A 169 -9.94 -6.25 -1.73
C ARG A 169 -10.07 -7.48 -0.81
N GLU A 170 -9.58 -8.63 -1.25
CA GLU A 170 -9.52 -9.83 -0.41
C GLU A 170 -8.64 -9.60 0.82
N PHE A 171 -7.47 -8.97 0.63
CA PHE A 171 -6.57 -8.62 1.72
C PHE A 171 -7.24 -7.69 2.76
N TRP A 172 -7.99 -6.66 2.33
CA TRP A 172 -8.74 -5.80 3.25
C TRP A 172 -9.83 -6.56 4.01
N GLY A 173 -10.51 -7.51 3.34
CA GLY A 173 -11.45 -8.42 4.01
C GLY A 173 -10.75 -9.23 5.11
N MET A 174 -9.58 -9.79 4.82
CA MET A 174 -8.78 -10.51 5.81
C MET A 174 -8.30 -9.61 6.96
N GLU A 175 -7.87 -8.38 6.68
CA GLU A 175 -7.47 -7.40 7.71
C GLU A 175 -8.64 -7.05 8.64
N GLU A 176 -9.84 -6.89 8.09
CA GLU A 176 -11.07 -6.64 8.85
C GLU A 176 -11.38 -7.78 9.81
N VAL A 177 -11.39 -9.01 9.28
CA VAL A 177 -11.60 -10.22 10.07
C VAL A 177 -10.55 -10.34 11.17
N HIS A 178 -9.28 -10.16 10.84
CA HIS A 178 -8.19 -10.22 11.81
C HIS A 178 -8.38 -9.18 12.94
N ARG A 179 -8.80 -7.96 12.59
CA ARG A 179 -9.04 -6.89 13.57
C ARG A 179 -10.18 -7.24 14.52
N GLN A 180 -11.28 -7.77 14.00
CA GLN A 180 -12.43 -8.21 14.79
C GLN A 180 -12.07 -9.35 15.75
N LEU A 181 -11.33 -10.36 15.26
CA LEU A 181 -10.82 -11.45 16.10
C LEU A 181 -9.95 -10.92 17.25
N ARG A 182 -9.06 -9.96 16.97
CA ARG A 182 -8.22 -9.33 18.01
C ARG A 182 -8.99 -8.51 19.04
N GLN A 183 -10.17 -8.02 18.70
CA GLN A 183 -11.05 -7.30 19.63
C GLN A 183 -11.89 -8.24 20.51
N GLY A 184 -11.65 -9.56 20.43
CA GLY A 184 -12.35 -10.57 21.22
C GLY A 184 -13.77 -10.81 20.72
N MET A 185 -13.97 -10.73 19.40
CA MET A 185 -15.24 -11.11 18.76
C MET A 185 -15.49 -12.61 18.85
N VAL A 186 -14.43 -13.41 18.99
CA VAL A 186 -14.49 -14.83 19.32
C VAL A 186 -13.95 -15.03 20.73
N LYS A 187 -14.71 -15.73 21.57
CA LYS A 187 -14.31 -16.11 22.92
C LYS A 187 -14.49 -17.61 23.09
N LEU A 188 -13.45 -18.27 23.61
CA LEU A 188 -13.55 -19.64 24.10
C LEU A 188 -14.40 -19.66 25.37
N VAL A 189 -15.51 -20.38 25.35
CA VAL A 189 -16.34 -20.67 26.52
C VAL A 189 -16.01 -22.09 26.96
N LEU A 190 -15.58 -22.21 28.22
CA LEU A 190 -15.34 -23.50 28.86
C LEU A 190 -16.53 -23.75 29.80
N GLU A 191 -17.28 -24.83 29.56
CA GLU A 191 -18.35 -25.28 30.43
C GLU A 191 -17.78 -25.97 31.67
N ASP A 192 -18.55 -25.97 32.77
CA ASP A 192 -18.14 -26.55 34.06
C ASP A 192 -17.84 -28.07 33.99
N ASP A 193 -18.34 -28.75 32.97
CA ASP A 193 -18.09 -30.18 32.70
C ASP A 193 -16.86 -30.45 31.81
N GLY A 194 -16.10 -29.40 31.48
CA GLY A 194 -14.89 -29.49 30.67
C GLY A 194 -15.13 -29.47 29.15
N ARG A 195 -16.38 -29.35 28.69
CA ARG A 195 -16.64 -29.04 27.28
C ARG A 195 -16.22 -27.61 26.96
N TRP A 196 -15.85 -27.38 25.71
CA TRP A 196 -15.51 -26.05 25.22
C TRP A 196 -16.21 -25.78 23.90
N GLU A 197 -16.57 -24.52 23.69
CA GLU A 197 -17.08 -24.02 22.43
C GLU A 197 -16.52 -22.63 22.11
N TRP A 198 -16.46 -22.30 20.83
CA TRP A 198 -16.17 -20.95 20.38
C TRP A 198 -17.47 -20.16 20.31
N SER A 199 -17.64 -19.17 21.21
CA SER A 199 -18.76 -18.23 21.18
C SER A 199 -18.39 -16.97 20.39
N TRP A 200 -19.31 -16.51 19.56
CA TRP A 200 -19.19 -15.24 18.83
C TRP A 200 -19.95 -14.15 19.60
N ARG A 201 -19.36 -12.97 19.73
CA ARG A 201 -20.05 -11.84 20.36
C ARG A 201 -21.11 -11.31 19.39
N ASP A 202 -22.39 -11.41 19.75
CA ASP A 202 -23.48 -10.92 18.92
C ASP A 202 -23.41 -9.39 18.74
N LEU A 203 -23.28 -8.92 17.51
CA LEU A 203 -23.30 -7.49 17.14
C LEU A 203 -24.72 -6.91 17.09
N HIS A 204 -25.71 -7.53 17.74
CA HIS A 204 -27.12 -7.17 17.59
C HIS A 204 -27.59 -5.92 18.36
N ASN A 205 -26.71 -5.15 19.00
CA ASN A 205 -27.12 -3.98 19.77
C ASN A 205 -26.39 -2.69 19.34
N GLY A 206 -26.80 -2.17 18.19
CA GLY A 206 -26.40 -0.85 17.71
C GLY A 206 -26.81 -0.61 16.25
N GLY A 207 -28.04 -0.14 16.06
CA GLY A 207 -28.61 0.53 14.87
C GLY A 207 -28.01 0.27 13.48
N GLU A 208 -28.82 -0.35 12.62
CA GLU A 208 -28.79 -0.26 11.14
C GLU A 208 -27.41 -0.35 10.47
N GLY A 209 -26.88 -1.57 10.43
CA GLY A 209 -25.69 -1.94 9.64
C GLY A 209 -25.55 -3.46 9.47
N GLY A 210 -26.66 -4.16 9.27
CA GLY A 210 -26.71 -5.62 9.14
C GLY A 210 -26.08 -6.08 7.82
N GLY A 211 -24.83 -6.53 7.87
CA GLY A 211 -24.19 -7.16 6.71
C GLY A 211 -22.78 -7.67 6.98
N VAL A 212 -22.02 -6.97 7.83
CA VAL A 212 -20.58 -7.23 7.96
C VAL A 212 -20.26 -8.39 8.92
N GLY A 213 -20.93 -8.50 10.06
CA GLY A 213 -20.65 -9.55 11.06
C GLY A 213 -21.03 -10.98 10.61
N TYR A 214 -22.07 -11.11 9.78
CA TYR A 214 -22.48 -12.41 9.20
C TYR A 214 -21.46 -12.93 8.18
N GLY A 215 -20.92 -12.05 7.32
CA GLY A 215 -19.93 -12.44 6.31
C GLY A 215 -18.62 -12.95 6.89
N VAL A 216 -18.19 -12.42 8.06
CA VAL A 216 -16.97 -12.88 8.75
C VAL A 216 -17.16 -14.28 9.35
N LYS A 217 -18.34 -14.57 9.91
CA LYS A 217 -18.70 -15.88 10.43
C LYS A 217 -18.74 -16.92 9.31
N GLU A 218 -19.42 -16.62 8.19
CA GLU A 218 -19.47 -17.52 7.02
C GLU A 218 -18.09 -17.76 6.39
N MET A 219 -17.26 -16.72 6.28
CA MET A 219 -15.92 -16.84 5.70
C MET A 219 -15.00 -17.73 6.57
N LEU A 220 -15.11 -17.65 7.90
CA LEU A 220 -14.34 -18.49 8.82
C LEU A 220 -14.90 -19.91 8.92
N GLU A 221 -16.22 -20.09 8.89
CA GLU A 221 -16.86 -21.41 8.85
C GLU A 221 -16.55 -22.17 7.54
N SER A 222 -16.31 -21.47 6.43
CA SER A 222 -15.87 -22.11 5.17
C SER A 222 -14.42 -22.63 5.16
N GLN A 223 -13.63 -22.30 6.20
CA GLN A 223 -12.20 -22.65 6.31
C GLN A 223 -11.92 -23.71 7.40
N ILE A 224 -12.94 -24.15 8.15
CA ILE A 224 -12.88 -25.18 9.21
C ILE A 224 -13.56 -26.45 8.70
#